data_AF-Q89SV5-F1
#
_entry.id   AF-Q89SV5-F1
#
_cell.length_a   1.000
_cell.length_b   1.000
_cell.length_c   1.000
_cell.angle_alpha   90.00
_cell.angle_beta   90.00
_cell.angle_gamma   90.00
#
_symmetry.space_group_name_H-M   'P 1'
#
loop_
_entity.id
_entity.type
_entity.pdbx_description
1 polymer ?
#
loop_
_entity_poly.entity_id
_entity_poly.type
_entity_poly.pdbx_seq_one_letter_code
_entity_poly.pdbx_strand_id
1 'polypeptide(L)'
;MAGLRSAAPPPFIAVAMVVLSVSCRARINAGRFFASKPSRTKETCLASTRGEATRTKHCKRLPTQMSDDDAMPPASPPRAMVCGFCGHPYIRPCTAETEAACPNMIWLRGAAQQSTRHHYIPQFYLRRWAGDDDKICEFSRPHKNIHRQRVYPIQTAFKDRLYEKPGVPKSIAQQVEDKFMSPVDNFAAKALDVIEAGVEKVRNDAERRSAWSLFLMSLMMRMPEDVAALAQIEEDQWKLDLPSLREKYAANRKPDDPETIEEFIEKRDPEYIGRWVMNGLPELTHHEGIGQLLNAMRWCVVVTPDDAPPFLTSDRPLFMSKTFSEAECYLTLPIGPHRLFVATNTEETERKFKDWPPKELALEVNSQVAKQAVKYVYGLDHSEVEFVDKLISTDRPPRLMEMLRDRRRQRHAPASRRP
;
A
#
# COMPACT_ATOMS: atom_id res chain seq x y z
N MET A 1 27.45 -0.21 55.45
CA MET A 1 27.19 -1.24 54.43
C MET A 1 26.14 -0.69 53.47
N ALA A 2 26.61 -0.14 52.35
CA ALA A 2 25.79 0.43 51.29
C ALA A 2 25.72 -0.58 50.14
N GLY A 3 24.52 -0.93 49.69
CA GLY A 3 24.30 -1.77 48.52
C GLY A 3 23.79 -0.92 47.36
N LEU A 4 24.66 -0.61 46.41
CA LEU A 4 24.30 0.01 45.13
C LEU A 4 23.38 -0.92 44.34
N ARG A 5 22.22 -0.41 43.89
CA ARG A 5 21.48 -0.97 42.75
C ARG A 5 21.53 0.01 41.58
N SER A 6 22.15 -0.48 40.52
CA SER A 6 22.45 0.16 39.24
C SER A 6 21.23 0.80 38.56
N ALA A 7 21.38 2.07 38.16
CA ALA A 7 20.49 2.76 37.24
C ALA A 7 20.63 2.19 35.81
N ALA A 8 19.50 2.07 35.10
CA ALA A 8 19.43 1.66 33.70
C ALA A 8 19.25 2.90 32.78
N PRO A 9 19.67 2.85 31.49
CA PRO A 9 19.50 3.97 30.56
C PRO A 9 18.04 4.04 30.03
N PRO A 10 17.61 5.19 29.49
CA PRO A 10 16.19 5.55 29.39
C PRO A 10 15.50 4.95 28.13
N PRO A 11 14.20 4.60 28.20
CA PRO A 11 13.41 4.23 27.03
C PRO A 11 12.63 5.46 26.54
N PHE A 12 13.08 6.09 25.46
CA PHE A 12 12.28 7.13 24.78
C PHE A 12 12.33 6.91 23.28
N ILE A 13 11.17 7.08 22.64
CA ILE A 13 10.76 6.62 21.29
C ILE A 13 10.21 5.18 21.30
N ALA A 14 9.15 4.95 22.09
CA ALA A 14 8.27 3.78 21.91
C ALA A 14 6.79 4.09 22.21
N VAL A 15 6.44 5.31 22.61
CA VAL A 15 5.10 5.60 23.16
C VAL A 15 4.06 5.93 22.07
N ALA A 16 4.47 6.15 20.81
CA ALA A 16 3.54 6.32 19.68
C ALA A 16 3.26 5.03 18.86
N MET A 17 3.86 3.87 19.20
CA MET A 17 3.69 2.62 18.43
C MET A 17 2.84 1.54 19.13
N VAL A 18 2.19 1.84 20.25
CA VAL A 18 1.52 0.81 21.08
C VAL A 18 0.06 0.54 20.68
N VAL A 19 -0.52 1.25 19.71
CA VAL A 19 -1.95 1.04 19.37
C VAL A 19 -2.20 0.26 18.06
N LEU A 20 -1.13 -0.21 17.40
CA LEU A 20 -1.24 -1.16 16.28
C LEU A 20 -0.27 -2.36 16.45
N SER A 21 -0.15 -2.90 17.67
CA SER A 21 0.54 -4.17 17.88
C SER A 21 -0.38 -5.37 17.62
N VAL A 22 -0.66 -5.62 16.34
CA VAL A 22 -0.81 -7.00 15.85
C VAL A 22 0.18 -7.18 14.70
N SER A 23 1.12 -8.11 14.91
CA SER A 23 2.08 -8.63 13.93
C SER A 23 3.46 -7.95 13.82
N CYS A 24 4.22 -7.98 14.92
CA CYS A 24 5.68 -7.74 14.91
C CYS A 24 6.49 -8.95 14.34
N ARG A 25 5.87 -9.91 13.65
CA ARG A 25 6.57 -11.04 12.99
C ARG A 25 6.82 -10.85 11.49
N ALA A 26 6.24 -9.82 10.85
CA ALA A 26 6.31 -9.64 9.40
C ALA A 26 7.61 -8.95 8.90
N ARG A 27 8.40 -8.31 9.78
CA ARG A 27 9.56 -7.49 9.37
C ARG A 27 10.79 -8.26 8.87
N ILE A 28 10.80 -9.60 8.92
CA ILE A 28 11.94 -10.42 8.45
C ILE A 28 11.71 -11.01 7.05
N ASN A 29 10.50 -10.97 6.49
CA ASN A 29 10.16 -11.68 5.23
C ASN A 29 10.02 -10.79 3.98
N ALA A 30 10.08 -9.46 4.10
CA ALA A 30 9.91 -8.54 2.96
C ALA A 30 10.97 -8.72 1.84
N GLY A 31 12.17 -9.24 2.17
CA GLY A 31 13.24 -9.49 1.19
C GLY A 31 13.23 -10.87 0.53
N ARG A 32 12.29 -11.76 0.86
CA ARG A 32 12.30 -13.16 0.36
C ARG A 32 11.29 -13.47 -0.74
N PHE A 33 10.32 -12.60 -1.01
CA PHE A 33 9.35 -12.84 -2.09
C PHE A 33 9.88 -12.54 -3.50
N PHE A 34 10.95 -11.74 -3.63
CA PHE A 34 11.53 -11.35 -4.94
C PHE A 34 12.93 -11.94 -5.22
N ALA A 35 13.41 -12.90 -4.43
CA ALA A 35 14.70 -13.56 -4.67
C ALA A 35 14.48 -14.97 -5.23
N SER A 36 14.42 -15.10 -6.55
CA SER A 36 14.63 -16.39 -7.22
C SER A 36 16.01 -16.92 -6.80
N LYS A 37 16.06 -18.02 -6.03
CA LYS A 37 17.31 -18.76 -5.86
C LYS A 37 17.65 -19.43 -7.21
N PRO A 38 18.83 -19.21 -7.80
CA PRO A 38 19.26 -20.06 -8.90
C PRO A 38 19.57 -21.45 -8.33
N SER A 39 18.88 -22.47 -8.84
CA SER A 39 19.23 -23.86 -8.61
C SER A 39 20.58 -24.13 -9.26
N ARG A 40 21.65 -24.18 -8.46
CA ARG A 40 22.88 -24.87 -8.85
C ARG A 40 22.85 -26.25 -8.23
N THR A 41 22.50 -27.22 -9.06
CA THR A 41 22.83 -28.63 -8.87
C THR A 41 24.34 -28.74 -8.69
N LYS A 42 24.75 -29.36 -7.58
CA LYS A 42 26.12 -29.82 -7.36
C LYS A 42 26.28 -31.10 -8.17
N GLU A 43 27.03 -31.04 -9.26
CA GLU A 43 27.69 -32.23 -9.79
C GLU A 43 28.96 -31.82 -10.56
N THR A 44 30.07 -32.38 -10.07
CA THR A 44 31.29 -32.79 -10.80
C THR A 44 31.98 -31.81 -11.76
N CYS A 45 33.15 -31.31 -11.31
CA CYS A 45 34.40 -31.42 -12.08
C CYS A 45 35.62 -31.26 -11.18
N LEU A 46 36.23 -32.40 -10.86
CA LEU A 46 37.64 -32.54 -10.49
C LEU A 46 38.48 -32.37 -11.76
N ALA A 47 39.47 -31.48 -11.75
CA ALA A 47 40.88 -31.79 -12.05
C ALA A 47 41.71 -30.53 -12.39
N SER A 48 42.78 -30.37 -11.62
CA SER A 48 44.13 -29.97 -12.04
C SER A 48 44.36 -28.57 -12.66
N THR A 49 45.09 -27.70 -11.95
CA THR A 49 46.56 -27.60 -12.09
C THR A 49 47.15 -26.58 -11.11
N ARG A 50 48.44 -26.82 -10.79
CA ARG A 50 49.30 -26.18 -9.79
C ARG A 50 49.74 -24.76 -10.16
N GLY A 51 50.19 -24.00 -9.14
CA GLY A 51 51.04 -22.81 -9.29
C GLY A 51 50.82 -21.83 -8.14
N GLU A 52 51.37 -22.10 -6.95
CA GLU A 52 52.61 -21.48 -6.42
C GLU A 52 52.40 -20.17 -5.65
N ALA A 53 53.05 -20.12 -4.50
CA ALA A 53 52.81 -19.19 -3.40
C ALA A 53 53.60 -17.89 -3.52
N THR A 54 53.06 -16.79 -3.00
CA THR A 54 53.86 -15.75 -2.33
C THR A 54 53.13 -15.12 -1.14
N ARG A 55 53.76 -15.31 0.03
CA ARG A 55 53.71 -14.55 1.31
C ARG A 55 53.87 -13.03 1.05
N THR A 56 53.48 -12.03 1.87
CA THR A 56 53.17 -11.92 3.31
C THR A 56 52.76 -10.47 3.69
N LYS A 57 52.04 -10.33 4.83
CA LYS A 57 52.20 -9.34 5.94
C LYS A 57 51.77 -7.86 5.75
N HIS A 58 50.80 -7.41 6.56
CA HIS A 58 51.04 -6.69 7.84
C HIS A 58 49.73 -6.33 8.57
N CYS A 59 49.52 -6.89 9.77
CA CYS A 59 48.62 -6.36 10.79
C CYS A 59 49.49 -6.08 12.02
N LYS A 60 49.73 -4.81 12.34
CA LYS A 60 50.50 -4.37 13.52
C LYS A 60 49.54 -4.14 14.68
N ARG A 61 49.77 -4.87 15.77
CA ARG A 61 49.27 -4.63 17.13
C ARG A 61 50.34 -3.91 17.93
N LEU A 62 49.90 -3.22 19.00
CA LEU A 62 50.56 -2.85 20.28
C LEU A 62 50.52 -1.33 20.54
N PRO A 63 50.56 -0.84 21.81
CA PRO A 63 50.34 -1.51 23.12
C PRO A 63 49.47 -0.70 24.14
N THR A 64 49.00 -1.40 25.19
CA THR A 64 48.58 -0.91 26.53
C THR A 64 49.81 -0.34 27.29
N GLN A 65 49.80 0.64 28.21
CA GLN A 65 48.91 0.98 29.34
C GLN A 65 49.34 2.34 30.00
N MET A 66 48.56 2.80 31.01
CA MET A 66 48.69 3.94 31.97
C MET A 66 47.80 5.15 31.64
N SER A 67 46.96 5.71 32.51
CA SER A 67 46.71 5.58 33.97
C SER A 67 45.24 5.94 34.27
N ASP A 68 44.63 5.28 35.26
CA ASP A 68 43.31 5.62 35.80
C ASP A 68 43.40 6.89 36.66
N ASP A 69 42.45 7.82 36.49
CA ASP A 69 41.70 8.52 37.55
C ASP A 69 40.78 9.59 36.88
N ASP A 70 39.47 9.56 37.21
CA ASP A 70 38.38 10.50 36.82
C ASP A 70 37.56 10.31 35.51
N ALA A 71 37.40 9.09 34.96
CA ALA A 71 36.44 8.86 33.86
C ALA A 71 35.17 8.13 34.31
N MET A 72 34.00 8.78 34.15
CA MET A 72 32.70 8.10 34.16
C MET A 72 32.75 6.84 33.28
N PRO A 73 32.04 5.74 33.64
CA PRO A 73 32.06 4.54 32.81
C PRO A 73 31.60 4.89 31.39
N PRO A 74 32.28 4.38 30.34
CA PRO A 74 31.83 4.63 28.97
C PRO A 74 30.40 4.14 28.84
N ALA A 75 29.50 5.04 28.45
CA ALA A 75 28.14 4.69 28.07
C ALA A 75 28.20 3.48 27.14
N SER A 76 27.41 2.44 27.44
CA SER A 76 27.42 1.20 26.67
C SER A 76 27.39 1.52 25.16
N PRO A 77 28.24 0.87 24.34
CA PRO A 77 28.29 1.17 22.91
C PRO A 77 26.88 1.05 22.33
N PRO A 78 26.42 2.00 21.51
CA PRO A 78 25.04 2.00 21.06
C PRO A 78 24.80 0.71 20.27
N ARG A 79 23.77 -0.04 20.66
CA ARG A 79 23.43 -1.31 19.99
C ARG A 79 23.18 -1.02 18.51
N ALA A 80 23.90 -1.70 17.63
CA ALA A 80 23.66 -1.62 16.20
C ALA A 80 22.21 -2.04 15.91
N MET A 81 21.43 -1.12 15.36
CA MET A 81 20.07 -1.40 14.87
C MET A 81 20.12 -1.55 13.36
N VAL A 82 19.37 -2.52 12.84
CA VAL A 82 19.23 -2.71 11.39
C VAL A 82 18.21 -1.70 10.88
N CYS A 83 18.60 -0.87 9.90
CA CYS A 83 17.66 0.02 9.24
C CYS A 83 16.54 -0.80 8.60
N GLY A 84 15.29 -0.59 9.03
CA GLY A 84 14.12 -1.29 8.46
C GLY A 84 13.87 -0.97 6.98
N PHE A 85 14.54 0.05 6.45
CA PHE A 85 14.47 0.45 5.05
C PHE A 85 15.59 -0.19 4.19
N CYS A 86 16.87 0.06 4.50
CA CYS A 86 17.99 -0.40 3.67
C CYS A 86 18.77 -1.61 4.21
N GLY A 87 18.36 -2.17 5.36
CA GLY A 87 18.96 -3.38 5.93
C GLY A 87 20.39 -3.23 6.50
N HIS A 88 20.99 -2.04 6.44
CA HIS A 88 22.34 -1.81 6.97
C HIS A 88 22.32 -1.57 8.49
N PRO A 89 23.32 -2.10 9.24
CA PRO A 89 23.45 -1.86 10.67
C PRO A 89 23.98 -0.44 10.94
N TYR A 90 23.24 0.35 11.72
CA TYR A 90 23.63 1.69 12.15
C TYR A 90 23.50 1.86 13.67
N ILE A 91 24.24 2.83 14.20
CA ILE A 91 24.38 3.11 15.64
C ILE A 91 23.23 4.03 16.15
N ARG A 92 22.30 4.48 15.28
CA ARG A 92 21.18 5.39 15.62
C ARG A 92 19.87 4.99 14.91
N PRO A 93 18.68 5.38 15.44
CA PRO A 93 17.41 5.19 14.75
C PRO A 93 17.41 5.96 13.41
N CYS A 94 16.89 5.33 12.36
CA CYS A 94 16.84 5.93 11.02
C CYS A 94 15.81 7.07 11.00
N THR A 95 16.25 8.32 11.11
CA THR A 95 15.38 9.49 10.89
C THR A 95 15.12 9.71 9.41
N ALA A 96 14.14 10.55 9.06
CA ALA A 96 13.88 10.94 7.68
C ALA A 96 15.12 11.60 7.02
N GLU A 97 15.84 12.42 7.78
CA GLU A 97 17.09 13.05 7.34
C GLU A 97 18.20 12.02 7.18
N THR A 98 18.29 11.06 8.11
CA THR A 98 19.28 9.96 8.05
C THR A 98 19.01 9.06 6.84
N GLU A 99 17.75 8.78 6.56
CA GLU A 99 17.33 8.02 5.39
C GLU A 99 17.65 8.79 4.11
N ALA A 100 17.24 10.07 4.01
CA ALA A 100 17.56 10.91 2.87
C ALA A 100 19.08 11.02 2.65
N ALA A 101 19.86 11.07 3.73
CA ALA A 101 21.32 11.12 3.73
C ALA A 101 22.01 9.78 3.40
N CYS A 102 21.28 8.66 3.39
CA CYS A 102 21.84 7.32 3.21
C CYS A 102 22.59 7.17 1.87
N PRO A 103 23.84 6.69 1.87
CA PRO A 103 24.59 6.46 0.64
C PRO A 103 23.93 5.45 -0.32
N ASN A 104 23.15 4.50 0.20
CA ASN A 104 22.38 3.58 -0.64
C ASN A 104 21.16 4.25 -1.32
N MET A 105 20.80 5.47 -0.89
CA MET A 105 19.80 6.31 -1.54
C MET A 105 20.39 7.18 -2.66
N ILE A 106 21.71 7.12 -2.91
CA ILE A 106 22.38 7.94 -3.95
C ILE A 106 21.77 7.66 -5.34
N TRP A 107 21.37 6.41 -5.63
CA TRP A 107 20.69 6.07 -6.90
C TRP A 107 19.30 6.71 -7.04
N LEU A 108 18.63 7.03 -5.92
CA LEU A 108 17.35 7.74 -5.91
C LEU A 108 17.53 9.27 -5.97
N ARG A 109 18.71 9.80 -5.63
CA ARG A 109 19.02 11.24 -5.77
C ARG A 109 19.30 11.65 -7.21
N GLY A 110 19.71 10.71 -8.06
CA GLY A 110 19.97 10.93 -9.49
C GLY A 110 18.80 10.54 -10.41
N ALA A 111 17.77 9.88 -9.89
CA ALA A 111 16.55 9.64 -10.65
C ALA A 111 15.81 10.98 -10.83
N ALA A 112 15.42 11.31 -12.06
CA ALA A 112 14.55 12.45 -12.33
C ALA A 112 13.37 12.43 -11.33
N GLN A 113 13.02 13.58 -10.76
CA GLN A 113 11.89 13.68 -9.83
C GLN A 113 10.71 12.93 -10.43
N GLN A 114 10.34 11.81 -9.81
CA GLN A 114 9.21 11.01 -10.27
C GLN A 114 7.96 11.89 -10.20
N SER A 115 7.09 11.69 -11.18
CA SER A 115 5.89 12.47 -11.40
C SER A 115 5.15 12.73 -10.09
N THR A 116 5.01 14.00 -9.69
CA THR A 116 4.16 14.35 -8.54
C THR A 116 2.68 14.09 -8.81
N ARG A 117 2.33 13.71 -10.03
CA ARG A 117 1.00 13.24 -10.42
C ARG A 117 0.92 11.74 -10.12
N HIS A 118 0.09 11.37 -9.14
CA HIS A 118 -0.10 9.97 -8.75
C HIS A 118 -1.45 9.47 -9.25
N HIS A 119 -1.40 8.42 -10.06
CA HIS A 119 -2.57 7.77 -10.62
C HIS A 119 -3.18 6.82 -9.58
N TYR A 120 -4.43 7.08 -9.19
CA TYR A 120 -5.17 6.19 -8.29
C TYR A 120 -5.96 5.11 -9.06
N ILE A 121 -6.27 5.35 -10.34
CA ILE A 121 -6.54 4.28 -11.30
C ILE A 121 -5.34 4.19 -12.25
N PRO A 122 -4.62 3.05 -12.29
CA PRO A 122 -3.40 2.96 -13.08
C PRO A 122 -3.65 3.08 -14.59
N GLN A 123 -2.70 3.71 -15.29
CA GLN A 123 -2.78 3.88 -16.74
C GLN A 123 -2.80 2.54 -17.48
N PHE A 124 -2.07 1.51 -17.01
CA PHE A 124 -2.08 0.20 -17.66
C PHE A 124 -3.49 -0.39 -17.71
N TYR A 125 -4.27 -0.18 -16.65
CA TYR A 125 -5.64 -0.65 -16.54
C TYR A 125 -6.57 0.14 -17.48
N LEU A 126 -6.54 1.48 -17.41
CA LEU A 126 -7.40 2.33 -18.25
C LEU A 126 -7.17 2.16 -19.76
N ARG A 127 -5.93 1.83 -20.18
CA ARG A 127 -5.61 1.61 -21.60
C ARG A 127 -6.43 0.49 -22.25
N ARG A 128 -7.06 -0.41 -21.48
CA ARG A 128 -7.94 -1.45 -22.04
C ARG A 128 -9.23 -0.88 -22.66
N TRP A 129 -9.58 0.38 -22.37
CA TRP A 129 -10.68 1.12 -23.02
C TRP A 129 -10.20 2.14 -24.05
N ALA A 130 -8.90 2.16 -24.37
CA ALA A 130 -8.38 3.07 -25.37
C ALA A 130 -8.84 2.63 -26.77
N GLY A 131 -9.39 3.55 -27.54
CA GLY A 131 -9.67 3.34 -28.96
C GLY A 131 -8.40 3.50 -29.81
N ASP A 132 -8.58 3.48 -31.14
CA ASP A 132 -7.47 3.65 -32.10
C ASP A 132 -6.74 5.01 -31.97
N ASP A 133 -7.35 5.99 -31.30
CA ASP A 133 -6.79 7.30 -31.00
C ASP A 133 -5.98 7.35 -29.69
N ASP A 134 -5.74 6.20 -29.06
CA ASP A 134 -5.12 6.03 -27.72
C ASP A 134 -5.87 6.75 -26.58
N LYS A 135 -7.12 7.16 -26.81
CA LYS A 135 -7.94 7.86 -25.82
C LYS A 135 -9.06 6.98 -25.30
N ILE A 136 -9.51 7.32 -24.10
CA ILE A 136 -10.70 6.76 -23.46
C ILE A 136 -11.79 7.83 -23.41
N CYS A 137 -13.04 7.42 -23.30
CA CYS A 137 -14.12 8.36 -22.99
C CYS A 137 -14.26 8.47 -21.48
N GLU A 138 -14.01 9.66 -20.95
CA GLU A 138 -14.32 10.00 -19.57
C GLU A 138 -15.68 10.68 -19.51
N PHE A 139 -16.55 10.17 -18.65
CA PHE A 139 -17.81 10.77 -18.26
C PHE A 139 -17.70 11.32 -16.83
N SER A 140 -18.18 12.54 -16.61
CA SER A 140 -18.23 13.14 -15.28
C SER A 140 -19.47 14.02 -15.10
N ARG A 141 -19.93 14.13 -13.85
CA ARG A 141 -20.99 15.07 -13.46
C ARG A 141 -20.49 15.95 -12.32
N PRO A 142 -19.67 16.98 -12.61
CA PRO A 142 -19.22 17.91 -11.58
C PRO A 142 -20.39 18.70 -10.98
N HIS A 143 -21.43 19.00 -11.78
CA HIS A 143 -22.61 19.77 -11.37
C HIS A 143 -23.90 19.02 -11.72
N LYS A 144 -24.79 19.60 -12.56
CA LYS A 144 -26.06 18.97 -12.94
C LYS A 144 -25.96 18.12 -14.21
N ASN A 145 -25.21 18.60 -15.18
CA ASN A 145 -25.15 17.99 -16.52
C ASN A 145 -24.00 16.98 -16.60
N ILE A 146 -24.20 15.91 -17.39
CA ILE A 146 -23.11 15.03 -17.78
C ILE A 146 -22.17 15.72 -18.76
N HIS A 147 -20.88 15.64 -18.46
CA HIS A 147 -19.79 16.01 -19.34
C HIS A 147 -19.13 14.73 -19.86
N ARG A 148 -18.72 14.75 -21.11
CA ARG A 148 -18.01 13.66 -21.78
C ARG A 148 -16.83 14.22 -22.55
N GLN A 149 -15.67 13.55 -22.46
CA GLN A 149 -14.48 13.98 -23.17
C GLN A 149 -13.59 12.78 -23.53
N ARG A 150 -12.88 12.93 -24.65
CA ARG A 150 -11.83 12.00 -25.09
C ARG A 150 -10.51 12.42 -24.48
N VAL A 151 -9.95 11.59 -23.60
CA VAL A 151 -8.71 11.89 -22.87
C VAL A 151 -7.71 10.75 -22.96
N TYR A 152 -6.41 11.07 -22.93
CA TYR A 152 -5.40 10.05 -22.75
C TYR A 152 -5.45 9.51 -21.31
N PRO A 153 -5.16 8.22 -21.06
CA PRO A 153 -5.13 7.66 -19.71
C PRO A 153 -4.24 8.44 -18.72
N ILE A 154 -3.17 9.07 -19.19
CA ILE A 154 -2.27 9.91 -18.37
C ILE A 154 -2.91 11.23 -17.89
N GLN A 155 -4.01 11.66 -18.52
CA GLN A 155 -4.69 12.94 -18.26
C GLN A 155 -5.85 12.82 -17.26
N THR A 156 -6.13 11.62 -16.74
CA THR A 156 -7.24 11.39 -15.81
C THR A 156 -6.87 10.43 -14.68
N ALA A 157 -7.80 10.21 -13.75
CA ALA A 157 -7.69 9.31 -12.61
C ALA A 157 -6.43 9.49 -11.75
N PHE A 158 -5.99 10.74 -11.62
CA PHE A 158 -4.84 11.10 -10.82
C PHE A 158 -5.18 12.20 -9.82
N LYS A 159 -4.34 12.33 -8.80
CA LYS A 159 -4.29 13.52 -7.97
C LYS A 159 -2.83 13.85 -7.70
N ASP A 160 -2.49 15.13 -7.83
CA ASP A 160 -1.15 15.58 -7.50
C ASP A 160 -0.86 15.35 -6.02
N ARG A 161 0.29 14.73 -5.75
CA ARG A 161 0.86 14.50 -4.42
C ARG A 161 -0.06 13.69 -3.51
N LEU A 162 -0.90 12.83 -4.08
CA LEU A 162 -1.86 12.02 -3.33
C LEU A 162 -1.20 11.13 -2.27
N TYR A 163 0.00 10.62 -2.57
CA TYR A 163 0.78 9.74 -1.70
C TYR A 163 2.07 10.41 -1.23
N GLU A 164 2.15 11.74 -1.32
CA GLU A 164 3.30 12.49 -0.83
C GLU A 164 3.33 12.42 0.69
N LYS A 165 4.47 11.99 1.25
CA LYS A 165 4.73 12.00 2.68
C LYS A 165 5.04 13.44 3.13
N PRO A 166 4.23 14.03 4.01
CA PRO A 166 4.46 15.39 4.46
C PRO A 166 5.63 15.47 5.45
N GLY A 167 6.25 16.65 5.57
CA GLY A 167 7.27 16.91 6.58
C GLY A 167 8.56 16.07 6.47
N VAL A 168 8.88 15.56 5.28
CA VAL A 168 10.15 14.85 5.01
C VAL A 168 10.90 15.48 3.84
N PRO A 169 12.22 15.26 3.69
CA PRO A 169 12.98 15.76 2.54
C PRO A 169 12.37 15.32 1.21
N LYS A 170 12.38 16.21 0.19
CA LYS A 170 11.81 15.95 -1.14
C LYS A 170 12.30 14.65 -1.79
N SER A 171 13.56 14.27 -1.55
CA SER A 171 14.16 13.02 -2.05
C SER A 171 13.50 11.75 -1.54
N ILE A 172 12.70 11.85 -0.47
CA ILE A 172 11.97 10.72 0.13
C ILE A 172 10.47 11.00 0.30
N ALA A 173 9.98 12.14 -0.20
CA ALA A 173 8.57 12.52 -0.06
C ALA A 173 7.65 11.63 -0.93
N GLN A 174 8.12 11.15 -2.08
CA GLN A 174 7.33 10.33 -3.01
C GLN A 174 7.47 8.81 -2.81
N GLN A 175 8.08 8.37 -1.70
CA GLN A 175 8.41 6.95 -1.51
C GLN A 175 7.22 6.00 -1.57
N VAL A 176 6.02 6.41 -1.17
CA VAL A 176 4.83 5.56 -1.26
C VAL A 176 4.48 5.29 -2.72
N GLU A 177 4.60 6.28 -3.59
CA GLU A 177 4.43 6.08 -5.03
C GLU A 177 5.59 5.23 -5.58
N ASP A 178 6.82 5.68 -5.38
CA ASP A 178 8.01 5.11 -6.01
C ASP A 178 8.28 3.64 -5.60
N LYS A 179 8.06 3.32 -4.31
CA LYS A 179 8.47 2.03 -3.72
C LYS A 179 7.30 1.08 -3.49
N PHE A 180 6.06 1.55 -3.60
CA PHE A 180 4.88 0.72 -3.36
C PHE A 180 3.89 0.77 -4.53
N MET A 181 3.22 1.90 -4.79
CA MET A 181 2.16 1.95 -5.80
C MET A 181 2.67 1.64 -7.21
N SER A 182 3.79 2.23 -7.63
CA SER A 182 4.38 1.98 -8.95
C SER A 182 4.81 0.51 -9.13
N PRO A 183 5.54 -0.11 -8.18
CA PRO A 183 5.78 -1.56 -8.23
C PRO A 183 4.51 -2.41 -8.28
N VAL A 184 3.50 -2.11 -7.45
CA VAL A 184 2.20 -2.81 -7.47
C VAL A 184 1.61 -2.77 -8.87
N ASP A 185 1.54 -1.59 -9.48
CA ASP A 185 0.97 -1.40 -10.81
C ASP A 185 1.77 -2.12 -11.90
N ASN A 186 3.10 -2.10 -11.82
CA ASN A 186 3.99 -2.78 -12.78
C ASN A 186 3.85 -4.30 -12.71
N PHE A 187 3.73 -4.88 -11.51
CA PHE A 187 3.51 -6.32 -11.37
C PHE A 187 2.07 -6.71 -11.74
N ALA A 188 1.09 -5.87 -11.41
CA ALA A 188 -0.30 -6.06 -11.79
C ALA A 188 -0.50 -6.06 -13.31
N ALA A 189 0.19 -5.17 -14.03
CA ALA A 189 0.17 -5.15 -15.50
C ALA A 189 0.64 -6.50 -16.08
N LYS A 190 1.77 -7.02 -15.59
CA LYS A 190 2.29 -8.33 -16.01
C LYS A 190 1.37 -9.50 -15.63
N ALA A 191 0.69 -9.40 -14.49
CA ALA A 191 -0.28 -10.40 -14.07
C ALA A 191 -1.52 -10.37 -14.96
N LEU A 192 -2.01 -9.17 -15.30
CA LEU A 192 -3.15 -8.96 -16.17
C LEU A 192 -2.90 -9.53 -17.57
N ASP A 193 -1.72 -9.31 -18.15
CA ASP A 193 -1.37 -9.89 -19.46
C ASP A 193 -1.49 -11.42 -19.46
N VAL A 194 -1.14 -12.08 -18.36
CA VAL A 194 -1.30 -13.55 -18.21
C VAL A 194 -2.74 -13.96 -17.99
N ILE A 195 -3.50 -13.19 -17.20
CA ILE A 195 -4.93 -13.42 -16.97
C ILE A 195 -5.70 -13.30 -18.30
N GLU A 196 -5.43 -12.27 -19.10
CA GLU A 196 -6.05 -12.04 -20.41
C GLU A 196 -5.68 -13.14 -21.42
N ALA A 197 -4.44 -13.67 -21.35
CA ALA A 197 -4.01 -14.81 -22.17
C ALA A 197 -4.58 -16.17 -21.73
N GLY A 198 -5.28 -16.22 -20.58
CA GLY A 198 -5.92 -17.41 -20.03
C GLY A 198 -5.70 -17.52 -18.52
N VAL A 199 -6.74 -17.22 -17.75
CA VAL A 199 -6.73 -17.15 -16.27
C VAL A 199 -6.14 -18.39 -15.58
N GLU A 200 -6.34 -19.60 -16.12
CA GLU A 200 -5.76 -20.83 -15.56
C GLU A 200 -4.23 -20.82 -15.53
N LYS A 201 -3.58 -20.04 -16.40
CA LYS A 201 -2.11 -19.87 -16.40
C LYS A 201 -1.61 -19.19 -15.13
N VAL A 202 -2.43 -18.33 -14.50
CA VAL A 202 -2.08 -17.66 -13.25
C VAL A 202 -2.32 -18.55 -12.02
N ARG A 203 -3.07 -19.65 -12.17
CA ARG A 203 -3.41 -20.54 -11.05
C ARG A 203 -2.17 -21.14 -10.37
N ASN A 204 -1.18 -21.51 -11.15
CA ASN A 204 0.08 -22.09 -10.67
C ASN A 204 1.23 -21.07 -10.61
N ASP A 205 0.96 -19.80 -10.93
CA ASP A 205 1.94 -18.72 -10.88
C ASP A 205 1.71 -17.88 -9.62
N ALA A 206 2.31 -18.32 -8.51
CA ALA A 206 2.12 -17.69 -7.20
C ALA A 206 2.53 -16.20 -7.18
N GLU A 207 3.53 -15.81 -7.97
CA GLU A 207 4.02 -14.44 -8.05
C GLU A 207 2.97 -13.55 -8.71
N ARG A 208 2.51 -13.90 -9.92
CA ARG A 208 1.50 -13.11 -10.63
C ARG A 208 0.15 -13.12 -9.93
N ARG A 209 -0.20 -14.25 -9.29
CA ARG A 209 -1.41 -14.36 -8.47
C ARG A 209 -1.37 -13.41 -7.28
N SER A 210 -0.26 -13.39 -6.54
CA SER A 210 -0.11 -12.47 -5.42
C SER A 210 -0.07 -11.00 -5.88
N ALA A 211 0.57 -10.71 -7.02
CA ALA A 211 0.59 -9.39 -7.60
C ALA A 211 -0.82 -8.89 -7.97
N TRP A 212 -1.65 -9.73 -8.58
CA TRP A 212 -3.03 -9.38 -8.90
C TRP A 212 -3.87 -9.17 -7.64
N SER A 213 -3.76 -10.05 -6.64
CA SER A 213 -4.44 -9.87 -5.34
C SER A 213 -4.04 -8.57 -4.65
N LEU A 214 -2.75 -8.23 -4.64
CA LEU A 214 -2.25 -6.97 -4.08
C LEU A 214 -2.79 -5.75 -4.84
N PHE A 215 -2.94 -5.86 -6.16
CA PHE A 215 -3.60 -4.83 -6.96
C PHE A 215 -5.08 -4.65 -6.60
N LEU A 216 -5.84 -5.74 -6.47
CA LEU A 216 -7.24 -5.69 -6.03
C LEU A 216 -7.35 -5.03 -4.65
N MET A 217 -6.48 -5.39 -3.70
CA MET A 217 -6.43 -4.73 -2.39
C MET A 217 -6.10 -3.24 -2.51
N SER A 218 -5.17 -2.86 -3.38
CA SER A 218 -4.84 -1.45 -3.61
C SER A 218 -6.05 -0.66 -4.09
N LEU A 219 -6.87 -1.21 -5.00
CA LEU A 219 -8.08 -0.55 -5.50
C LEU A 219 -9.14 -0.30 -4.42
N MET A 220 -9.10 -1.04 -3.30
CA MET A 220 -10.00 -0.83 -2.17
C MET A 220 -9.60 0.35 -1.26
N MET A 221 -8.36 0.84 -1.36
CA MET A 221 -7.77 1.73 -0.34
C MET A 221 -6.96 2.91 -0.92
N ARG A 222 -6.68 2.93 -2.22
CA ARG A 222 -5.75 3.90 -2.84
C ARG A 222 -6.41 5.20 -3.31
N MET A 223 -7.73 5.31 -3.25
CA MET A 223 -8.43 6.46 -3.81
C MET A 223 -8.33 7.67 -2.88
N PRO A 224 -8.45 8.92 -3.39
CA PRO A 224 -8.33 10.12 -2.56
C PRO A 224 -9.22 10.12 -1.32
N GLU A 225 -10.45 9.63 -1.46
CA GLU A 225 -11.44 9.52 -0.40
C GLU A 225 -11.07 8.45 0.63
N ASP A 226 -10.41 7.37 0.21
CA ASP A 226 -9.96 6.30 1.11
C ASP A 226 -8.75 6.75 1.94
N VAL A 227 -7.82 7.48 1.32
CA VAL A 227 -6.69 8.14 2.01
C VAL A 227 -7.19 9.17 3.01
N ALA A 228 -8.21 9.95 2.65
CA ALA A 228 -8.84 10.90 3.58
C ALA A 228 -9.55 10.19 4.74
N ALA A 229 -10.23 9.07 4.48
CA ALA A 229 -10.85 8.26 5.53
C ALA A 229 -9.79 7.65 6.48
N LEU A 230 -8.64 7.21 5.95
CA LEU A 230 -7.51 6.76 6.76
C LEU A 230 -6.97 7.87 7.68
N ALA A 231 -6.82 9.10 7.16
CA ALA A 231 -6.42 10.24 7.98
C ALA A 231 -7.37 10.49 9.15
N GLN A 232 -8.69 10.42 8.90
CA GLN A 232 -9.69 10.54 9.96
C GLN A 232 -9.60 9.41 10.99
N ILE A 233 -9.28 8.19 10.58
CA ILE A 233 -9.06 7.07 11.51
C ILE A 233 -7.88 7.37 12.43
N GLU A 234 -6.75 7.84 11.87
CA GLU A 234 -5.56 8.19 12.66
C GLU A 234 -5.83 9.36 13.62
N GLU A 235 -6.56 10.39 13.18
CA GLU A 235 -6.96 11.51 14.03
C GLU A 235 -7.88 11.08 15.18
N ASP A 236 -8.87 10.23 14.90
CA ASP A 236 -9.78 9.73 15.93
C ASP A 236 -9.04 8.85 16.94
N GLN A 237 -8.13 8.00 16.45
CA GLN A 237 -7.29 7.17 17.31
C GLN A 237 -6.37 8.02 18.19
N TRP A 238 -5.75 9.06 17.61
CA TRP A 238 -4.93 10.02 18.35
C TRP A 238 -5.71 10.66 19.52
N LYS A 239 -6.94 11.11 19.27
CA LYS A 239 -7.81 11.71 20.31
C LYS A 239 -8.13 10.73 21.43
N LEU A 240 -8.33 9.45 21.12
CA LEU A 240 -8.60 8.40 22.10
C LEU A 240 -7.38 8.12 22.98
N ASP A 241 -6.18 8.12 22.40
CA ASP A 241 -4.94 7.81 23.11
C ASP A 241 -4.40 9.00 23.91
N LEU A 242 -4.76 10.23 23.52
CA LEU A 242 -4.24 11.48 24.06
C LEU A 242 -4.31 11.59 25.60
N PRO A 243 -5.40 11.23 26.30
CA PRO A 243 -5.42 11.28 27.76
C PRO A 243 -4.34 10.41 28.41
N SER A 244 -4.19 9.16 27.96
CA SER A 244 -3.16 8.26 28.48
C SER A 244 -1.75 8.76 28.13
N LEU A 245 -1.59 9.38 26.97
CA LEU A 245 -0.32 9.95 26.54
C LEU A 245 0.07 11.19 27.36
N ARG A 246 -0.89 12.07 27.69
CA ARG A 246 -0.67 13.23 28.57
C ARG A 246 -0.19 12.82 29.95
N GLU A 247 -0.81 11.80 30.56
CA GLU A 247 -0.39 11.27 31.86
C GLU A 247 1.04 10.72 31.81
N LYS A 248 1.34 9.91 30.78
CA LYS A 248 2.68 9.35 30.58
C LYS A 248 3.72 10.44 30.32
N TYR A 249 3.37 11.46 29.55
CA TYR A 249 4.27 12.58 29.28
C TYR A 249 4.55 13.38 30.54
N ALA A 250 3.52 13.80 31.29
CA ALA A 250 3.67 14.54 32.53
C ALA A 250 4.55 13.80 33.55
N ALA A 251 4.41 12.47 33.65
CA ALA A 251 5.21 11.65 34.56
C ALA A 251 6.69 11.51 34.15
N ASN A 252 7.04 11.73 32.88
CA ASN A 252 8.38 11.47 32.36
C ASN A 252 9.04 12.68 31.67
N ARG A 253 8.35 13.83 31.64
CA ARG A 253 8.82 15.07 31.02
C ARG A 253 10.13 15.54 31.66
N LYS A 254 11.09 15.98 30.84
CA LYS A 254 12.35 16.56 31.31
C LYS A 254 12.21 18.07 31.57
N PRO A 255 13.11 18.68 32.35
CA PRO A 255 13.06 20.12 32.63
C PRO A 255 13.01 21.00 31.38
N ASP A 256 13.71 20.62 30.30
CA ASP A 256 13.78 21.39 29.05
C ASP A 256 12.66 21.04 28.04
N ASP A 257 11.84 20.04 28.32
CA ASP A 257 10.75 19.63 27.43
C ASP A 257 9.53 20.58 27.58
N PRO A 258 8.75 20.86 26.50
CA PRO A 258 7.57 21.73 26.55
C PRO A 258 6.52 21.26 27.55
N GLU A 259 5.70 22.18 28.07
CA GLU A 259 4.77 21.88 29.17
C GLU A 259 3.76 20.77 28.83
N THR A 260 3.32 20.72 27.58
CA THR A 260 2.33 19.75 27.09
C THR A 260 2.92 18.79 26.05
N ILE A 261 2.32 17.60 25.93
CA ILE A 261 2.72 16.63 24.92
C ILE A 261 2.39 17.13 23.51
N GLU A 262 1.32 17.91 23.37
CA GLU A 262 0.91 18.55 22.13
C GLU A 262 1.99 19.51 21.65
N GLU A 263 2.47 20.43 22.51
CA GLU A 263 3.56 21.33 22.16
C GLU A 263 4.86 20.58 21.86
N PHE A 264 5.14 19.49 22.58
CA PHE A 264 6.31 18.65 22.31
C PHE A 264 6.24 18.04 20.91
N ILE A 265 5.08 17.53 20.51
CA ILE A 265 4.88 16.92 19.20
C ILE A 265 4.86 18.00 18.12
N GLU A 266 4.12 19.09 18.29
CA GLU A 266 4.01 20.15 17.30
C GLU A 266 5.36 20.80 16.99
N LYS A 267 6.22 20.98 18.00
CA LYS A 267 7.59 21.48 17.79
C LYS A 267 8.50 20.50 17.06
N ARG A 268 8.22 19.19 17.14
CA ARG A 268 9.13 18.14 16.67
C ARG A 268 8.69 17.47 15.37
N ASP A 269 7.39 17.35 15.17
CA ASP A 269 6.72 16.70 14.05
C ASP A 269 5.30 17.25 13.88
N PRO A 270 5.14 18.45 13.30
CA PRO A 270 3.81 19.03 13.05
C PRO A 270 2.98 18.22 12.03
N GLU A 271 3.61 17.36 11.23
CA GLU A 271 2.99 16.60 10.13
C GLU A 271 2.76 15.11 10.49
N TYR A 272 2.78 14.78 11.79
CA TYR A 272 2.81 13.41 12.28
C TYR A 272 1.65 12.55 11.76
N ILE A 273 0.41 13.07 11.74
CA ILE A 273 -0.76 12.36 11.22
C ILE A 273 -0.55 12.00 9.76
N GLY A 274 -0.19 12.96 8.92
CA GLY A 274 0.03 12.72 7.50
C GLY A 274 1.17 11.70 7.26
N ARG A 275 2.23 11.73 8.08
CA ARG A 275 3.30 10.72 8.02
C ARG A 275 2.82 9.34 8.43
N TRP A 276 1.98 9.23 9.46
CA TRP A 276 1.42 7.94 9.90
C TRP A 276 0.50 7.35 8.84
N VAL A 277 -0.38 8.16 8.24
CA VAL A 277 -1.24 7.75 7.12
C VAL A 277 -0.41 7.18 5.98
N MET A 278 0.65 7.89 5.55
CA MET A 278 1.48 7.46 4.43
C MET A 278 2.35 6.24 4.75
N ASN A 279 2.72 6.02 6.02
CA ASN A 279 3.39 4.80 6.45
C ASN A 279 2.42 3.61 6.55
N GLY A 280 1.21 3.85 7.05
CA GLY A 280 0.21 2.80 7.29
C GLY A 280 -0.46 2.32 6.00
N LEU A 281 -0.62 3.18 4.99
CA LEU A 281 -1.30 2.84 3.75
C LEU A 281 -0.68 1.60 3.04
N PRO A 282 0.64 1.51 2.81
CA PRO A 282 1.26 0.29 2.27
C PRO A 282 1.07 -0.94 3.17
N GLU A 283 1.20 -0.78 4.49
CA GLU A 283 1.07 -1.89 5.44
C GLU A 283 -0.35 -2.49 5.43
N LEU A 284 -1.37 -1.63 5.38
CA LEU A 284 -2.76 -2.04 5.28
C LEU A 284 -3.09 -2.68 3.93
N THR A 285 -2.57 -2.09 2.85
CA THR A 285 -2.77 -2.61 1.48
C THR A 285 -2.07 -3.95 1.28
N HIS A 286 -0.97 -4.21 1.99
CA HIS A 286 -0.23 -5.46 1.95
C HIS A 286 -0.57 -6.39 3.13
N HIS A 287 -1.84 -6.42 3.56
CA HIS A 287 -2.26 -7.30 4.65
C HIS A 287 -2.28 -8.78 4.21
N GLU A 288 -1.28 -9.55 4.67
CA GLU A 288 -1.04 -10.94 4.27
C GLU A 288 -2.28 -11.84 4.36
N GLY A 289 -3.05 -11.74 5.45
CA GLY A 289 -4.25 -12.57 5.63
C GLY A 289 -5.33 -12.32 4.57
N ILE A 290 -5.50 -11.08 4.09
CA ILE A 290 -6.49 -10.76 3.05
C ILE A 290 -5.94 -11.18 1.69
N GLY A 291 -4.65 -10.94 1.43
CA GLY A 291 -4.00 -11.41 0.21
C GLY A 291 -4.06 -12.93 0.04
N GLN A 292 -3.91 -13.69 1.13
CA GLN A 292 -4.07 -15.15 1.12
C GLN A 292 -5.51 -15.58 0.81
N LEU A 293 -6.52 -14.89 1.36
CA LEU A 293 -7.92 -15.15 1.03
C LEU A 293 -8.19 -14.91 -0.46
N LEU A 294 -7.76 -13.77 -1.02
CA LEU A 294 -7.89 -13.45 -2.44
C LEU A 294 -7.18 -14.47 -3.33
N ASN A 295 -5.97 -14.87 -2.96
CA ASN A 295 -5.22 -15.92 -3.64
C ASN A 295 -5.94 -17.28 -3.58
N ALA A 296 -6.72 -17.56 -2.55
CA ALA A 296 -7.46 -18.81 -2.41
C ALA A 296 -8.78 -18.84 -3.21
N MET A 297 -9.32 -17.68 -3.61
CA MET A 297 -10.56 -17.61 -4.39
C MET A 297 -10.42 -18.27 -5.76
N ARG A 298 -11.52 -18.80 -6.29
CA ARG A 298 -11.62 -19.28 -7.67
C ARG A 298 -11.67 -18.07 -8.61
N TRP A 299 -10.81 -18.03 -9.62
CA TRP A 299 -10.77 -16.92 -10.56
C TRP A 299 -11.23 -17.38 -11.93
N CYS A 300 -12.11 -16.61 -12.57
CA CYS A 300 -12.47 -16.79 -13.96
C CYS A 300 -12.49 -15.44 -14.68
N VAL A 301 -12.42 -15.49 -16.01
CA VAL A 301 -12.67 -14.34 -16.88
C VAL A 301 -13.89 -14.65 -17.72
N VAL A 302 -14.94 -13.85 -17.57
CA VAL A 302 -16.12 -13.93 -18.44
C VAL A 302 -15.89 -13.03 -19.64
N VAL A 303 -16.08 -13.58 -20.84
CA VAL A 303 -15.94 -12.85 -22.10
C VAL A 303 -17.32 -12.65 -22.69
N THR A 304 -17.67 -11.41 -23.02
CA THR A 304 -18.92 -11.09 -23.69
C THR A 304 -18.67 -10.98 -25.21
N PRO A 305 -19.67 -11.30 -26.05
CA PRO A 305 -19.55 -11.09 -27.49
C PRO A 305 -19.57 -9.59 -27.84
N ASP A 306 -19.09 -9.24 -29.03
CA ASP A 306 -19.01 -7.84 -29.50
C ASP A 306 -20.40 -7.18 -29.66
N ASP A 307 -21.48 -7.96 -29.76
CA ASP A 307 -22.85 -7.46 -29.84
C ASP A 307 -23.49 -7.20 -28.46
N ALA A 308 -22.80 -7.55 -27.37
CA ALA A 308 -23.17 -7.14 -26.03
C ALA A 308 -22.64 -5.73 -25.73
N PRO A 309 -23.33 -4.93 -24.89
CA PRO A 309 -22.82 -3.64 -24.47
C PRO A 309 -21.40 -3.78 -23.89
N PRO A 310 -20.45 -2.90 -24.27
CA PRO A 310 -19.11 -2.96 -23.72
C PRO A 310 -19.15 -2.64 -22.22
N PHE A 311 -18.35 -3.36 -21.42
CA PHE A 311 -18.17 -3.04 -20.02
C PHE A 311 -17.59 -1.62 -19.87
N LEU A 312 -18.15 -0.87 -18.94
CA LEU A 312 -17.62 0.39 -18.43
C LEU A 312 -16.64 0.09 -17.28
N THR A 313 -15.79 1.05 -16.97
CA THR A 313 -15.06 1.11 -15.70
C THR A 313 -15.28 2.47 -15.05
N SER A 314 -14.72 2.71 -13.87
CA SER A 314 -14.87 4.00 -13.20
C SER A 314 -13.68 4.29 -12.30
N ASP A 315 -13.74 5.44 -11.63
CA ASP A 315 -12.84 5.69 -10.52
C ASP A 315 -13.09 4.75 -9.32
N ARG A 316 -14.11 3.88 -9.37
CA ARG A 316 -14.40 2.79 -8.43
C ARG A 316 -14.71 1.51 -9.20
N PRO A 317 -13.69 0.85 -9.75
CA PRO A 317 -13.91 -0.23 -10.71
C PRO A 317 -14.13 -1.61 -10.05
N LEU A 318 -13.66 -1.79 -8.81
CA LEU A 318 -13.74 -3.05 -8.10
C LEU A 318 -15.04 -3.10 -7.27
N PHE A 319 -15.89 -4.08 -7.58
CA PHE A 319 -17.04 -4.41 -6.76
C PHE A 319 -16.76 -5.63 -5.89
N MET A 320 -17.29 -5.62 -4.66
CA MET A 320 -17.22 -6.73 -3.72
C MET A 320 -18.59 -6.91 -3.09
N SER A 321 -19.19 -8.10 -3.24
CA SER A 321 -20.57 -8.33 -2.85
C SER A 321 -20.78 -8.43 -1.34
N LYS A 322 -19.81 -9.03 -0.63
CA LYS A 322 -19.86 -9.35 0.81
C LYS A 322 -18.45 -9.37 1.41
N THR A 323 -18.31 -9.68 2.69
CA THR A 323 -16.98 -9.85 3.30
C THR A 323 -16.29 -11.12 2.79
N PHE A 324 -14.95 -11.11 2.68
CA PHE A 324 -14.17 -12.22 2.11
C PHE A 324 -14.41 -13.59 2.73
N SER A 325 -14.78 -13.64 4.02
CA SER A 325 -15.04 -14.88 4.75
C SER A 325 -16.38 -15.53 4.41
N GLU A 326 -17.29 -14.82 3.75
CA GLU A 326 -18.61 -15.34 3.42
C GLU A 326 -18.55 -16.20 2.16
N ALA A 327 -19.22 -17.36 2.19
CA ALA A 327 -19.20 -18.31 1.07
C ALA A 327 -19.72 -17.72 -0.25
N GLU A 328 -20.66 -16.77 -0.16
CA GLU A 328 -21.25 -16.09 -1.33
C GLU A 328 -20.49 -14.81 -1.74
N CYS A 329 -19.35 -14.51 -1.11
CA CYS A 329 -18.51 -13.40 -1.50
C CYS A 329 -17.97 -13.62 -2.92
N TYR A 330 -18.11 -12.58 -3.74
CA TYR A 330 -17.48 -12.48 -5.03
C TYR A 330 -16.98 -11.06 -5.27
N LEU A 331 -15.99 -10.96 -6.13
CA LEU A 331 -15.47 -9.71 -6.64
C LEU A 331 -15.61 -9.70 -8.15
N THR A 332 -15.96 -8.54 -8.68
CA THR A 332 -15.98 -8.29 -10.13
C THR A 332 -15.14 -7.06 -10.44
N LEU A 333 -14.35 -7.16 -11.50
CA LEU A 333 -13.53 -6.07 -12.02
C LEU A 333 -13.56 -6.15 -13.55
N PRO A 334 -14.20 -5.20 -14.24
CA PRO A 334 -14.02 -5.07 -15.69
C PRO A 334 -12.52 -4.94 -15.98
N ILE A 335 -11.99 -5.73 -16.90
CA ILE A 335 -10.59 -5.69 -17.32
C ILE A 335 -10.46 -5.34 -18.81
N GLY A 336 -11.53 -4.81 -19.39
CA GLY A 336 -11.63 -4.35 -20.78
C GLY A 336 -13.09 -4.35 -21.22
N PRO A 337 -13.39 -3.86 -22.44
CA PRO A 337 -14.75 -3.69 -22.93
C PRO A 337 -15.54 -4.99 -23.05
N HIS A 338 -14.88 -6.13 -23.24
CA HIS A 338 -15.55 -7.43 -23.39
C HIS A 338 -14.98 -8.50 -22.47
N ARG A 339 -14.31 -8.09 -21.37
CA ARG A 339 -13.69 -9.01 -20.41
C ARG A 339 -13.96 -8.57 -18.98
N LEU A 340 -14.52 -9.48 -18.20
CA LEU A 340 -14.79 -9.30 -16.78
C LEU A 340 -13.96 -10.29 -15.96
N PHE A 341 -13.08 -9.79 -15.10
CA PHE A 341 -12.45 -10.61 -14.09
C PHE A 341 -13.44 -10.88 -12.95
N VAL A 342 -13.55 -12.13 -12.53
CA VAL A 342 -14.40 -12.56 -11.41
C VAL A 342 -13.59 -13.42 -10.45
N ALA A 343 -13.69 -13.12 -9.15
CA ALA A 343 -13.17 -13.97 -8.08
C ALA A 343 -14.31 -14.41 -7.17
N THR A 344 -14.43 -15.71 -6.91
CA THR A 344 -15.52 -16.29 -6.09
C THR A 344 -14.98 -17.28 -5.06
N ASN A 345 -15.70 -17.47 -3.95
CA ASN A 345 -15.37 -18.49 -2.96
C ASN A 345 -15.88 -19.89 -3.32
N THR A 346 -16.86 -20.00 -4.23
CA THR A 346 -17.51 -21.26 -4.58
C THR A 346 -17.61 -21.47 -6.09
N GLU A 347 -17.61 -22.74 -6.48
CA GLU A 347 -17.86 -23.16 -7.87
C GLU A 347 -19.28 -22.83 -8.32
N GLU A 348 -20.25 -22.85 -7.40
CA GLU A 348 -21.63 -22.47 -7.72
C GLU A 348 -21.73 -21.02 -8.17
N THR A 349 -21.13 -20.08 -7.43
CA THR A 349 -21.12 -18.66 -7.82
C THR A 349 -20.31 -18.45 -9.10
N GLU A 350 -19.19 -19.16 -9.28
CA GLU A 350 -18.43 -19.10 -10.53
C GLU A 350 -19.27 -19.52 -11.75
N ARG A 351 -20.01 -20.63 -11.61
CA ARG A 351 -20.90 -21.13 -12.66
C ARG A 351 -22.02 -20.14 -12.98
N LYS A 352 -22.62 -19.52 -11.95
CA LYS A 352 -23.63 -18.45 -12.15
C LYS A 352 -23.13 -17.32 -13.03
N PHE A 353 -21.88 -16.89 -12.87
CA PHE A 353 -21.27 -15.86 -13.73
C PHE A 353 -21.01 -16.34 -15.16
N LYS A 354 -20.58 -17.59 -15.34
CA LYS A 354 -20.33 -18.18 -16.67
C LYS A 354 -21.61 -18.39 -17.47
N ASP A 355 -22.69 -18.74 -16.79
CA ASP A 355 -23.99 -19.04 -17.39
C ASP A 355 -24.88 -17.78 -17.53
N TRP A 356 -24.43 -16.63 -17.00
CA TRP A 356 -25.18 -15.38 -17.04
C TRP A 356 -25.32 -14.89 -18.50
N PRO A 357 -26.54 -14.59 -18.99
CA PRO A 357 -26.73 -13.97 -20.30
C PRO A 357 -25.81 -12.74 -20.51
N PRO A 358 -24.95 -12.71 -21.54
CA PRO A 358 -23.90 -11.70 -21.66
C PRO A 358 -24.37 -10.25 -21.64
N LYS A 359 -25.52 -9.96 -22.29
CA LYS A 359 -26.10 -8.61 -22.33
C LYS A 359 -26.60 -8.16 -20.96
N GLU A 360 -27.23 -9.07 -20.21
CA GLU A 360 -27.72 -8.78 -18.86
C GLU A 360 -26.54 -8.60 -17.89
N LEU A 361 -25.51 -9.44 -18.00
CA LEU A 361 -24.29 -9.30 -17.20
C LEU A 361 -23.61 -7.95 -17.45
N ALA A 362 -23.46 -7.54 -18.71
CA ALA A 362 -22.88 -6.25 -19.07
C ALA A 362 -23.66 -5.08 -18.47
N LEU A 363 -25.00 -5.10 -18.60
CA LEU A 363 -25.86 -4.06 -18.04
C LEU A 363 -25.77 -4.01 -16.51
N GLU A 364 -25.75 -5.15 -15.83
CA GLU A 364 -25.67 -5.22 -14.38
C GLU A 364 -24.31 -4.70 -13.86
N VAL A 365 -23.21 -5.15 -14.47
CA VAL A 365 -21.86 -4.68 -14.12
C VAL A 365 -21.70 -3.19 -14.41
N ASN A 366 -22.16 -2.71 -15.56
CA ASN A 366 -22.10 -1.29 -15.92
C ASN A 366 -22.93 -0.43 -14.97
N SER A 367 -24.10 -0.93 -14.56
CA SER A 367 -24.96 -0.28 -13.57
C SER A 367 -24.24 -0.14 -12.24
N GLN A 368 -23.62 -1.21 -11.73
CA GLN A 368 -22.83 -1.17 -10.49
C GLN A 368 -21.66 -0.17 -10.59
N VAL A 369 -20.85 -0.27 -11.65
CA VAL A 369 -19.69 0.58 -11.91
C VAL A 369 -20.05 2.06 -11.97
N ALA A 370 -21.14 2.40 -12.67
CA ALA A 370 -21.60 3.78 -12.82
C ALA A 370 -22.17 4.32 -11.50
N LYS A 371 -23.01 3.54 -10.82
CA LYS A 371 -23.62 3.92 -9.54
C LYS A 371 -22.58 4.26 -8.48
N GLN A 372 -21.56 3.41 -8.32
CA GLN A 372 -20.55 3.55 -7.26
C GLN A 372 -19.44 4.57 -7.58
N ALA A 373 -19.38 5.08 -8.82
CA ALA A 373 -18.41 6.10 -9.22
C ALA A 373 -18.53 7.36 -8.35
N VAL A 374 -17.40 8.00 -8.04
CA VAL A 374 -17.39 9.29 -7.32
C VAL A 374 -17.32 10.47 -8.26
N LYS A 375 -16.42 10.41 -9.24
CA LYS A 375 -16.15 11.51 -10.17
C LYS A 375 -16.26 11.08 -11.62
N TYR A 376 -15.77 9.89 -11.93
CA TYR A 376 -15.52 9.49 -13.31
C TYR A 376 -16.03 8.08 -13.59
N VAL A 377 -16.72 7.95 -14.72
CA VAL A 377 -16.98 6.67 -15.40
C VAL A 377 -16.20 6.71 -16.71
N TYR A 378 -15.66 5.57 -17.13
CA TYR A 378 -14.88 5.45 -18.36
C TYR A 378 -15.47 4.41 -19.29
N GLY A 379 -15.45 4.70 -20.58
CA GLY A 379 -15.90 3.79 -21.64
C GLY A 379 -15.08 3.94 -22.92
N LEU A 380 -15.44 3.15 -23.93
CA LEU A 380 -14.77 3.16 -25.24
C LEU A 380 -15.00 4.45 -26.01
N ASP A 381 -16.21 5.01 -25.97
CA ASP A 381 -16.62 6.20 -26.72
C ASP A 381 -17.81 6.89 -26.04
N HIS A 382 -18.55 7.72 -26.77
CA HIS A 382 -19.67 8.50 -26.24
C HIS A 382 -21.02 7.75 -26.23
N SER A 383 -21.10 6.51 -26.72
CA SER A 383 -22.35 5.76 -26.92
C SER A 383 -23.15 5.60 -25.62
N GLU A 384 -22.47 5.35 -24.51
CA GLU A 384 -23.10 5.07 -23.21
C GLU A 384 -23.49 6.34 -22.43
N VAL A 385 -23.50 7.53 -23.06
CA VAL A 385 -23.74 8.81 -22.35
C VAL A 385 -25.08 8.85 -21.63
N GLU A 386 -26.16 8.37 -22.25
CA GLU A 386 -27.50 8.38 -21.64
C GLU A 386 -27.58 7.41 -20.46
N PHE A 387 -26.94 6.24 -20.60
CA PHE A 387 -26.84 5.24 -19.53
C PHE A 387 -26.08 5.80 -18.33
N VAL A 388 -24.91 6.40 -18.58
CA VAL A 388 -24.06 6.97 -17.54
C VAL A 388 -24.72 8.19 -16.89
N ASP A 389 -25.35 9.08 -17.65
CA ASP A 389 -26.09 10.23 -17.11
C ASP A 389 -27.16 9.77 -16.11
N LYS A 390 -27.88 8.68 -16.41
CA LYS A 390 -28.91 8.17 -15.52
C LYS A 390 -28.36 7.61 -14.20
N LEU A 391 -27.16 7.02 -14.19
CA LEU A 391 -26.67 6.17 -13.09
C LEU A 391 -25.46 6.72 -12.34
N ILE A 392 -24.68 7.63 -12.94
CA ILE A 392 -23.43 8.08 -12.34
C ILE A 392 -23.63 8.61 -10.93
N SER A 393 -22.92 8.01 -9.97
CA SER A 393 -22.91 8.42 -8.57
C SER A 393 -24.27 8.37 -7.85
N THR A 394 -25.26 7.64 -8.38
CA THR A 394 -26.60 7.57 -7.75
C THR A 394 -26.65 6.66 -6.53
N ASP A 395 -25.72 5.70 -6.41
CA ASP A 395 -25.64 4.82 -5.25
C ASP A 395 -24.17 4.52 -4.92
N ARG A 396 -23.67 5.18 -3.87
CA ARG A 396 -22.27 5.10 -3.43
C ARG A 396 -22.21 4.37 -2.10
N PRO A 397 -22.07 3.03 -2.11
CA PRO A 397 -21.91 2.28 -0.87
C PRO A 397 -20.65 2.76 -0.13
N PRO A 398 -20.67 2.80 1.21
CA PRO A 398 -19.48 3.12 1.99
C PRO A 398 -18.32 2.20 1.64
N ARG A 399 -17.12 2.77 1.50
CA ARG A 399 -15.92 1.99 1.18
C ARG A 399 -15.34 1.30 2.36
N LEU A 400 -14.40 0.38 2.12
CA LEU A 400 -13.67 -0.32 3.17
C LEU A 400 -13.10 0.62 4.24
N MET A 401 -12.46 1.72 3.83
CA MET A 401 -11.89 2.68 4.79
C MET A 401 -12.93 3.51 5.53
N GLU A 402 -14.03 3.87 4.87
CA GLU A 402 -15.14 4.58 5.50
C GLU A 402 -15.89 3.66 6.50
N MET A 403 -16.17 2.42 6.10
CA MET A 403 -16.74 1.39 6.96
C MET A 403 -15.84 1.11 8.18
N LEU A 404 -14.52 1.02 7.98
CA LEU A 404 -13.57 0.83 9.08
C LEU A 404 -13.59 2.01 10.05
N ARG A 405 -13.59 3.24 9.54
CA ARG A 405 -13.71 4.46 10.33
C ARG A 405 -15.00 4.45 11.15
N ASP A 406 -16.13 4.23 10.50
CA ASP A 406 -17.43 4.32 11.13
C ASP A 406 -17.63 3.21 12.17
N ARG A 407 -17.16 1.99 11.88
CA ARG A 407 -17.15 0.88 12.85
C ARG A 407 -16.29 1.19 14.09
N ARG A 408 -15.11 1.79 13.91
CA ARG A 408 -14.26 2.22 15.04
C ARG A 408 -14.96 3.28 15.87
N ARG A 409 -15.56 4.30 15.24
CA ARG A 409 -16.34 5.35 15.94
C ARG A 409 -17.48 4.76 16.76
N GLN A 410 -18.24 3.83 16.19
CA GLN A 410 -19.33 3.14 16.90
C GLN A 410 -18.81 2.35 18.11
N ARG A 411 -17.70 1.61 17.95
CA ARG A 411 -17.09 0.84 19.05
C ARG A 411 -16.68 1.74 20.22
N HIS A 412 -16.17 2.93 19.93
CA HIS A 412 -15.71 3.89 20.93
C HIS A 412 -16.76 4.94 21.31
N ALA A 413 -17.99 4.86 20.77
CA ALA A 413 -19.07 5.75 21.15
C ALA A 413 -19.50 5.51 22.61
N PRO A 414 -19.77 6.58 23.38
CA PRO A 414 -20.29 6.46 24.74
C PRO A 414 -21.63 5.71 24.74
N ALA A 415 -21.91 4.97 25.81
CA ALA A 415 -23.07 4.07 25.91
C ALA A 415 -24.43 4.75 25.64
N SER A 416 -24.54 6.07 25.86
CA SER A 416 -25.75 6.85 25.58
C SER A 416 -25.99 7.17 24.10
N ARG A 417 -25.06 6.82 23.20
CA ARG A 417 -25.13 7.08 21.76
C ARG A 417 -25.00 5.82 20.90
N ARG A 418 -25.04 4.64 21.51
CA ARG A 418 -25.13 3.37 20.77
C ARG A 418 -26.60 3.14 20.41
N PRO A 419 -26.93 2.87 19.13
CA PRO A 419 -28.30 2.58 18.71
C PRO A 419 -28.84 1.30 19.35
#